data_AF-A0ABD6M8V0-F1
#
_entry.id   AF-A0ABD6M8V0-F1
#
_cell.length_a   1.000
_cell.length_b   1.000
_cell.length_c   1.000
_cell.angle_alpha   90.00
_cell.angle_beta   90.00
_cell.angle_gamma   90.00
#
_symmetry.space_group_name_H-M   'P 1'
#
loop_
_entity.id
_entity.type
_entity.pdbx_description
1 polymer ?
#
loop_
_entity_poly.entity_id
_entity_poly.type
_entity_poly.pdbx_seq_one_letter_code
_entity_poly.pdbx_strand_id
1 'polypeptide(L)'
;MSFELLTGAAGLLGAALGAAGAVWADSVTAKSQRQQTRDQLDATQARWNLEHKRDIYLQLLTRASMWRSASWELLDSLSNGLSEEETAEIHRRKVERWQEFAAISTVARVFTTDTDVQAATAQLHEALLALDRASEDRYRQREGGARDSHTEAFRSLGRDCEVATSSLAGKVEAALNLSTATSRSVTPHSQE
;
A
#
# COMPACT_ATOMS: atom_id res chain seq x y z
N MET A 1 -0.33 70.76 -47.74
CA MET A 1 -0.28 69.28 -47.82
C MET A 1 0.67 68.78 -46.74
N SER A 2 0.18 68.49 -45.53
CA SER A 2 1.03 68.01 -44.42
C SER A 2 0.19 67.27 -43.35
N PHE A 3 -0.47 66.18 -43.72
CA PHE A 3 -1.19 65.31 -42.77
C PHE A 3 -0.74 63.84 -42.81
N GLU A 4 0.31 63.50 -43.58
CA GLU A 4 0.76 62.11 -43.76
C GLU A 4 1.92 61.70 -42.83
N LEU A 5 2.50 62.63 -42.06
CA LEU A 5 3.67 62.34 -41.22
C LEU A 5 3.35 62.05 -39.73
N LEU A 6 2.13 62.29 -39.27
CA LEU A 6 1.73 62.10 -37.86
C LEU A 6 1.14 60.71 -37.56
N THR A 7 0.61 60.01 -38.57
CA THR A 7 0.10 58.63 -38.44
C THR A 7 1.21 57.58 -38.43
N GLY A 8 2.38 57.88 -39.01
CA GLY A 8 3.53 56.96 -39.04
C GLY A 8 4.24 56.77 -37.69
N ALA A 9 4.20 57.77 -36.80
CA ALA A 9 4.87 57.70 -35.50
C ALA A 9 4.02 57.00 -34.41
N ALA A 10 2.69 57.11 -34.48
CA ALA A 10 1.78 56.42 -33.56
C ALA A 10 1.74 54.89 -33.79
N GLY A 11 1.90 54.45 -35.05
CA GLY A 11 1.98 53.03 -35.39
C GLY A 11 3.23 52.31 -34.85
N LEU A 12 4.36 53.02 -34.77
CA LEU A 12 5.62 52.45 -34.26
C LEU A 12 5.66 52.36 -32.73
N LEU A 13 4.99 53.26 -32.01
CA LEU A 13 4.86 53.19 -30.55
C LEU A 13 3.85 52.12 -30.10
N GLY A 14 2.77 51.89 -30.87
CA GLY A 14 1.81 50.80 -30.61
C GLY A 14 2.41 49.41 -30.85
N ALA A 15 3.25 49.24 -31.88
CA ALA A 15 3.89 47.97 -32.20
C ALA A 15 4.98 47.58 -31.18
N ALA A 16 5.74 48.54 -30.64
CA ALA A 16 6.78 48.26 -29.65
C ALA A 16 6.19 47.86 -28.28
N LEU A 17 5.09 48.49 -27.86
CA LEU A 17 4.36 48.10 -26.63
C LEU A 17 3.63 46.76 -26.79
N GLY A 18 3.08 46.47 -27.97
CA GLY A 18 2.45 45.17 -28.28
C GLY A 18 3.45 44.00 -28.33
N ALA A 19 4.63 44.22 -28.91
CA ALA A 19 5.68 43.19 -28.98
C ALA A 19 6.34 42.92 -27.61
N ALA A 20 6.54 43.96 -26.79
CA ALA A 20 7.00 43.78 -25.41
C ALA A 20 5.95 43.00 -24.59
N GLY A 21 4.66 43.34 -24.68
CA GLY A 21 3.58 42.60 -24.01
C GLY A 21 3.48 41.13 -24.42
N ALA A 22 3.68 40.83 -25.71
CA ALA A 22 3.68 39.46 -26.22
C ALA A 22 4.86 38.61 -25.72
N VAL A 23 6.07 39.19 -25.61
CA VAL A 23 7.25 38.46 -25.08
C VAL A 23 7.14 38.21 -23.58
N TRP A 24 6.56 39.13 -22.81
CA TRP A 24 6.28 38.90 -21.39
C TRP A 24 5.16 37.87 -21.20
N ALA A 25 4.08 37.94 -21.98
CA ALA A 25 3.01 36.95 -21.97
C ALA A 25 3.52 35.55 -22.34
N ASP A 26 4.37 35.42 -23.37
CA ASP A 26 4.94 34.13 -23.79
C ASP A 26 5.91 33.56 -22.73
N SER A 27 6.69 34.42 -22.06
CA SER A 27 7.57 33.99 -20.96
C SER A 27 6.81 33.54 -19.71
N VAL A 28 5.71 34.24 -19.36
CA VAL A 28 4.86 33.91 -18.22
C VAL A 28 4.04 32.66 -18.52
N THR A 29 3.58 32.50 -19.76
CA THR A 29 2.86 31.30 -20.21
C THR A 29 3.79 30.09 -20.26
N ALA A 30 5.04 30.23 -20.73
CA ALA A 30 6.04 29.16 -20.70
C ALA A 30 6.45 28.77 -19.26
N LYS A 31 6.57 29.75 -18.36
CA LYS A 31 6.86 29.49 -16.94
C LYS A 31 5.66 28.83 -16.23
N SER A 32 4.45 29.28 -16.53
CA SER A 32 3.19 28.71 -16.04
C SER A 32 2.97 27.28 -16.56
N GLN A 33 3.23 27.02 -17.84
CA GLN A 33 3.15 25.68 -18.42
C GLN A 33 4.18 24.74 -17.80
N ARG A 34 5.43 25.18 -17.59
CA ARG A 34 6.44 24.39 -16.88
C ARG A 34 6.05 24.11 -15.43
N GLN A 35 5.41 25.05 -14.76
CA GLN A 35 4.91 24.86 -13.41
C GLN A 35 3.74 23.86 -13.40
N GLN A 36 2.76 24.02 -14.29
CA GLN A 36 1.65 23.08 -14.44
C GLN A 36 2.11 21.67 -14.81
N THR A 37 3.10 21.51 -15.69
CA THR A 37 3.67 20.19 -16.02
C THR A 37 4.37 19.56 -14.82
N ARG A 38 5.10 20.37 -14.01
CA ARG A 38 5.70 19.87 -12.76
C ARG A 38 4.63 19.45 -11.76
N ASP A 39 3.62 20.28 -11.55
CA ASP A 39 2.53 19.98 -10.62
C ASP A 39 1.73 18.73 -11.09
N GLN A 40 1.55 18.55 -12.40
CA GLN A 40 0.93 17.35 -12.98
C GLN A 40 1.81 16.10 -12.82
N LEU A 41 3.13 16.22 -13.00
CA LEU A 41 4.08 15.13 -12.76
C LEU A 41 4.08 14.72 -11.29
N ASP A 42 4.13 15.69 -10.38
CA ASP A 42 4.11 15.45 -8.93
C ASP A 42 2.78 14.81 -8.50
N ALA A 43 1.65 15.28 -9.03
CA ALA A 43 0.35 14.66 -8.78
C ALA A 43 0.26 13.23 -9.33
N THR A 44 0.85 12.97 -10.51
CA THR A 44 0.90 11.63 -11.12
C THR A 44 1.76 10.69 -10.30
N GLN A 45 2.93 11.15 -9.85
CA GLN A 45 3.83 10.40 -8.98
C GLN A 45 3.17 10.08 -7.63
N ALA A 46 2.45 11.05 -7.04
CA ALA A 46 1.72 10.83 -5.79
C ALA A 46 0.61 9.77 -5.94
N ARG A 47 -0.14 9.80 -7.05
CA ARG A 47 -1.15 8.77 -7.37
C ARG A 47 -0.53 7.40 -7.55
N TRP A 48 0.57 7.31 -8.30
CA TRP A 48 1.28 6.05 -8.52
C TRP A 48 1.80 5.46 -7.20
N ASN A 49 2.40 6.29 -6.34
CA ASN A 49 2.84 5.88 -5.01
C ASN A 49 1.68 5.36 -4.14
N LEU A 50 0.50 5.99 -4.22
CA LEU A 50 -0.68 5.56 -3.47
C LEU A 50 -1.23 4.22 -3.94
N GLU A 51 -1.31 4.02 -5.25
CA GLU A 51 -1.75 2.76 -5.84
C GLU A 51 -0.78 1.62 -5.50
N HIS A 52 0.52 1.88 -5.55
CA HIS A 52 1.54 0.90 -5.19
C HIS A 52 1.49 0.54 -3.70
N LYS A 53 1.29 1.52 -2.80
CA LYS A 53 1.08 1.27 -1.37
C LYS A 53 -0.15 0.41 -1.12
N ARG A 54 -1.26 0.70 -1.80
CA ARG A 54 -2.50 -0.08 -1.70
C ARG A 54 -2.27 -1.53 -2.12
N ASP A 55 -1.57 -1.76 -3.23
CA ASP A 55 -1.26 -3.10 -3.71
C ASP A 55 -0.41 -3.90 -2.71
N ILE A 56 0.66 -3.31 -2.17
CA ILE A 56 1.50 -3.94 -1.15
C ILE A 56 0.68 -4.36 0.08
N TYR A 57 -0.22 -3.49 0.57
CA TYR A 57 -1.06 -3.82 1.72
C TYR A 57 -2.07 -4.93 1.43
N LEU A 58 -2.68 -4.94 0.24
CA LEU A 58 -3.58 -6.01 -0.19
C LEU A 58 -2.84 -7.34 -0.30
N GLN A 59 -1.63 -7.34 -0.88
CA GLN A 59 -0.79 -8.52 -0.94
C GLN A 59 -0.43 -9.02 0.46
N LEU A 60 -0.06 -8.13 1.38
CA LEU A 60 0.25 -8.50 2.77
C LEU A 60 -0.93 -9.20 3.46
N LEU A 61 -2.13 -8.61 3.39
CA LEU A 61 -3.34 -9.21 3.98
C LEU A 61 -3.70 -10.55 3.33
N THR A 62 -3.51 -10.67 2.02
CA THR A 62 -3.77 -11.91 1.27
C THR A 62 -2.79 -13.01 1.67
N ARG A 63 -1.49 -12.71 1.78
CA ARG A 63 -0.49 -13.72 2.20
C ARG A 63 -0.67 -14.11 3.67
N ALA A 64 -1.05 -13.16 4.53
CA ALA A 64 -1.41 -13.44 5.92
C ALA A 64 -2.59 -14.41 6.03
N SER A 65 -3.65 -14.21 5.23
CA SER A 65 -4.81 -15.09 5.23
C SER A 65 -4.49 -16.49 4.68
N MET A 66 -3.70 -16.58 3.60
CA MET A 66 -3.22 -17.85 3.06
C MET A 66 -2.41 -18.65 4.08
N TRP A 67 -1.50 -17.99 4.80
CA TRP A 67 -0.70 -18.63 5.84
C TRP A 67 -1.56 -19.13 7.01
N ARG A 68 -2.52 -18.32 7.46
CA ARG A 68 -3.48 -18.73 8.50
C ARG A 68 -4.27 -19.96 8.08
N SER A 69 -4.77 -19.98 6.85
CA SER A 69 -5.51 -21.12 6.29
C SER A 69 -4.64 -22.37 6.19
N ALA A 70 -3.39 -22.26 5.73
CA ALA A 70 -2.46 -23.40 5.67
C ALA A 70 -2.12 -23.95 7.07
N SER A 71 -2.03 -23.07 8.08
CA SER A 71 -1.82 -23.50 9.47
C SER A 71 -3.03 -24.27 10.02
N TRP A 72 -4.25 -23.85 9.65
CA TRP A 72 -5.47 -24.60 9.95
C TRP A 72 -5.55 -25.94 9.22
N GLU A 73 -5.18 -25.99 7.94
CA GLU A 73 -5.15 -27.22 7.13
C GLU A 73 -4.19 -28.26 7.74
N LEU A 74 -3.03 -27.81 8.23
CA LEU A 74 -2.10 -28.68 8.95
C LEU A 74 -2.69 -29.18 10.27
N LEU A 75 -3.35 -28.31 11.05
CA LEU A 75 -4.00 -28.73 12.30
C LEU A 75 -5.11 -29.76 12.04
N ASP A 76 -5.91 -29.54 10.99
CA ASP A 76 -7.03 -30.41 10.62
C ASP A 76 -6.53 -31.78 10.15
N SER A 77 -5.51 -31.82 9.30
CA SER A 77 -4.87 -33.09 8.87
C SER A 77 -4.31 -33.89 10.03
N LEU A 78 -3.62 -33.24 10.98
CA LEU A 78 -3.10 -33.84 12.20
C LEU A 78 -4.22 -34.32 13.15
N SER A 79 -5.38 -33.66 13.12
CA SER A 79 -6.53 -34.07 13.93
C SER A 79 -7.23 -35.27 13.28
N ASN A 80 -7.52 -35.20 11.99
CA ASN A 80 -8.32 -36.18 11.27
C ASN A 80 -7.54 -37.45 10.93
N GLY A 81 -6.24 -37.48 11.21
CA GLY A 81 -5.41 -38.68 11.04
C GLY A 81 -5.18 -39.01 9.58
N LEU A 82 -4.94 -37.99 8.74
CA LEU A 82 -4.50 -38.20 7.36
C LEU A 82 -3.20 -39.00 7.30
N SER A 83 -2.90 -39.57 6.13
CA SER A 83 -1.67 -40.31 5.94
C SER A 83 -0.45 -39.42 6.20
N GLU A 84 0.68 -40.07 6.52
CA GLU A 84 1.91 -39.34 6.78
C GLU A 84 2.37 -38.52 5.59
N GLU A 85 2.26 -39.08 4.38
CA GLU A 85 2.64 -38.45 3.12
C GLU A 85 1.76 -37.22 2.81
N GLU A 86 0.44 -37.33 2.99
CA GLU A 86 -0.48 -36.20 2.81
C GLU A 86 -0.21 -35.08 3.82
N THR A 87 0.03 -35.44 5.08
CA THR A 87 0.34 -34.45 6.13
C THR A 87 1.68 -33.75 5.84
N ALA A 88 2.69 -34.49 5.37
CA ALA A 88 3.99 -33.93 5.01
C ALA A 88 3.88 -32.98 3.80
N GLU A 89 3.05 -33.30 2.82
CA GLU A 89 2.78 -32.42 1.68
C GLU A 89 2.03 -31.14 2.11
N ILE A 90 1.07 -31.25 3.03
CA ILE A 90 0.39 -30.08 3.63
C ILE A 90 1.41 -29.21 4.38
N HIS A 91 2.31 -29.82 5.17
CA HIS A 91 3.39 -29.11 5.87
C HIS A 91 4.33 -28.39 4.89
N ARG A 92 4.74 -29.06 3.80
CA ARG A 92 5.58 -28.48 2.74
C ARG A 92 4.92 -27.25 2.10
N ARG A 93 3.65 -27.37 1.68
CA ARG A 93 2.88 -26.26 1.10
C ARG A 93 2.72 -25.11 2.10
N LYS A 94 2.50 -25.41 3.38
CA LYS A 94 2.48 -24.42 4.45
C LYS A 94 3.79 -23.63 4.45
N VAL A 95 4.96 -24.29 4.56
CA VAL A 95 6.27 -23.62 4.59
C VAL A 95 6.49 -22.68 3.39
N GLU A 96 6.05 -23.05 2.18
CA GLU A 96 6.10 -22.15 1.02
C GLU A 96 5.29 -20.86 1.25
N ARG A 97 4.08 -20.96 1.81
CA ARG A 97 3.25 -19.79 2.17
C ARG A 97 3.88 -18.90 3.23
N TRP A 98 4.66 -19.46 4.16
CA TRP A 98 5.43 -18.66 5.11
C TRP A 98 6.44 -17.76 4.40
N GLN A 99 7.17 -18.32 3.43
CA GLN A 99 8.19 -17.57 2.70
C GLN A 99 7.56 -16.43 1.90
N GLU A 100 6.41 -16.67 1.25
CA GLU A 100 5.64 -15.64 0.57
C GLU A 100 5.20 -14.51 1.54
N PHE A 101 4.72 -14.87 2.73
CA PHE A 101 4.33 -13.89 3.75
C PHE A 101 5.53 -13.12 4.31
N ALA A 102 6.63 -13.79 4.62
CA ALA A 102 7.85 -13.16 5.14
C ALA A 102 8.41 -12.13 4.14
N ALA A 103 8.45 -12.47 2.85
CA ALA A 103 8.89 -11.57 1.80
C ALA A 103 8.01 -10.31 1.74
N ILE A 104 6.68 -10.45 1.65
CA ILE A 104 5.79 -9.29 1.53
C ILE A 104 5.74 -8.46 2.82
N SER A 105 5.87 -9.09 4.00
CA SER A 105 5.92 -8.36 5.28
C SER A 105 7.17 -7.47 5.39
N THR A 106 8.29 -7.93 4.84
CA THR A 106 9.53 -7.14 4.75
C THR A 106 9.35 -5.96 3.80
N VAL A 107 8.78 -6.20 2.62
CA VAL A 107 8.47 -5.14 1.65
C VAL A 107 7.53 -4.11 2.28
N ALA A 108 6.45 -4.53 2.92
CA ALA A 108 5.50 -3.62 3.56
C ALA A 108 6.17 -2.74 4.62
N ARG A 109 7.03 -3.32 5.49
CA ARG A 109 7.77 -2.58 6.52
C ARG A 109 8.72 -1.54 5.94
N VAL A 110 9.43 -1.85 4.85
CA VAL A 110 10.38 -0.93 4.20
C VAL A 110 9.65 0.16 3.41
N PHE A 111 8.54 -0.17 2.78
CA PHE A 111 7.84 0.74 1.87
C PHE A 111 6.89 1.71 2.58
N THR A 112 6.40 1.36 3.77
CA THR A 112 5.55 2.25 4.55
C THR A 112 6.36 3.12 5.51
N THR A 113 6.10 4.43 5.46
CA THR A 113 6.56 5.40 6.46
C THR A 113 5.51 5.61 7.56
N ASP A 114 4.35 4.94 7.45
CA ASP A 114 3.25 5.08 8.40
C ASP A 114 3.51 4.18 9.62
N THR A 115 3.79 4.82 10.76
CA THR A 115 4.16 4.14 12.00
C THR A 115 3.05 3.28 12.56
N ASP A 116 1.78 3.67 12.37
CA ASP A 116 0.63 2.90 12.83
C ASP A 116 0.46 1.62 12.00
N VAL A 117 0.65 1.71 10.68
CA VAL A 117 0.63 0.54 9.80
C VAL A 117 1.81 -0.38 10.07
N GLN A 118 3.01 0.17 10.33
CA GLN A 118 4.18 -0.63 10.72
C GLN A 118 3.92 -1.40 12.03
N ALA A 119 3.37 -0.74 13.05
CA ALA A 119 3.05 -1.36 14.33
C ALA A 119 1.99 -2.47 14.18
N ALA A 120 0.91 -2.21 13.44
CA ALA A 120 -0.13 -3.21 13.17
C ALA A 120 0.40 -4.40 12.34
N THR A 121 1.30 -4.15 11.38
CA THR A 121 1.98 -5.20 10.60
C THR A 121 2.85 -6.07 11.51
N ALA A 122 3.56 -5.48 12.47
CA ALA A 122 4.35 -6.23 13.44
C ALA A 122 3.47 -7.08 14.37
N GLN A 123 2.35 -6.54 14.85
CA GLN A 123 1.39 -7.30 15.66
C GLN A 123 0.82 -8.50 14.89
N LEU A 124 0.44 -8.32 13.62
CA LEU A 124 -0.01 -9.42 12.77
C LEU A 124 1.07 -10.48 12.56
N HIS A 125 2.31 -10.05 12.34
CA HIS A 125 3.44 -10.96 12.19
C HIS A 125 3.65 -11.82 13.45
N GLU A 126 3.64 -11.22 14.63
CA GLU A 126 3.79 -11.95 15.90
C GLU A 126 2.62 -12.91 16.16
N ALA A 127 1.39 -12.49 15.88
CA ALA A 127 0.21 -13.37 16.03
C ALA A 127 0.31 -14.60 15.10
N LEU A 128 0.72 -14.39 13.84
CA LEU A 128 0.91 -15.48 12.88
C LEU A 128 2.10 -16.39 13.25
N LEU A 129 3.16 -15.87 13.85
CA LEU A 129 4.26 -16.66 14.40
C LEU A 129 3.81 -17.52 15.59
N ALA A 130 2.96 -16.98 16.47
CA ALA A 130 2.42 -17.75 17.59
C ALA A 130 1.53 -18.89 17.09
N LEU A 131 0.68 -18.62 16.10
CA LEU A 131 -0.15 -19.64 15.44
C LEU A 131 0.72 -20.72 14.76
N ASP A 132 1.78 -20.30 14.07
CA ASP A 132 2.74 -21.20 13.44
C ASP A 132 3.36 -22.16 14.44
N ARG A 133 3.96 -21.62 15.51
CA ARG A 133 4.60 -22.40 16.57
C ARG A 133 3.63 -23.44 17.13
N ALA A 134 2.38 -23.07 17.38
CA ALA A 134 1.37 -24.01 17.87
C ALA A 134 1.08 -25.17 16.89
N SER A 135 0.98 -24.89 15.58
CA SER A 135 0.81 -25.96 14.58
C SER A 135 2.06 -26.80 14.37
N GLU A 136 3.24 -26.20 14.38
CA GLU A 136 4.53 -26.90 14.22
C GLU A 136 4.84 -27.78 15.43
N ASP A 137 4.59 -27.29 16.65
CA ASP A 137 4.78 -28.06 17.87
C ASP A 137 3.88 -29.29 17.86
N ARG A 138 2.63 -29.15 17.41
CA ARG A 138 1.72 -30.29 17.24
C ARG A 138 2.19 -31.26 16.15
N TYR A 139 2.71 -30.75 15.03
CA TYR A 139 3.27 -31.58 13.96
C TYR A 139 4.46 -32.41 14.47
N ARG A 140 5.35 -31.81 15.25
CA ARG A 140 6.51 -32.47 15.85
C ARG A 140 6.13 -33.44 16.98
N GLN A 141 5.13 -33.11 17.78
CA GLN A 141 4.66 -33.91 18.93
C GLN A 141 3.65 -35.00 18.54
N ARG A 142 3.78 -35.57 17.33
CA ARG A 142 2.80 -36.45 16.66
C ARG A 142 2.30 -37.66 17.48
N GLU A 143 2.91 -37.96 18.63
CA GLU A 143 2.57 -39.08 19.53
C GLU A 143 1.87 -38.68 20.87
N GLY A 144 1.53 -37.41 21.10
CA GLY A 144 0.93 -36.96 22.37
C GLY A 144 -0.60 -36.75 22.33
N GLY A 145 -1.38 -37.67 22.90
CA GLY A 145 -2.85 -37.76 22.84
C GLY A 145 -3.73 -36.65 23.44
N ALA A 146 -3.26 -35.39 23.58
CA ALA A 146 -4.06 -34.28 24.12
C ALA A 146 -4.78 -33.46 23.01
N ARG A 147 -5.68 -34.10 22.28
CA ARG A 147 -6.31 -33.54 21.06
C ARG A 147 -7.12 -32.25 21.30
N ASP A 148 -7.75 -32.10 22.46
CA ASP A 148 -8.69 -31.01 22.73
C ASP A 148 -8.00 -29.70 23.15
N SER A 149 -6.99 -29.77 24.02
CA SER A 149 -6.26 -28.58 24.50
C SER A 149 -5.49 -27.86 23.39
N HIS A 150 -4.90 -28.61 22.44
CA HIS A 150 -4.22 -28.02 21.29
C HIS A 150 -5.18 -27.32 20.33
N THR A 151 -6.38 -27.86 20.17
CA THR A 151 -7.38 -27.28 19.26
C THR A 151 -7.96 -25.99 19.82
N GLU A 152 -8.21 -25.92 21.13
CA GLU A 152 -8.65 -24.69 21.79
C GLU A 152 -7.59 -23.58 21.79
N ALA A 153 -6.34 -23.92 22.09
CA ALA A 153 -5.22 -22.99 22.00
C ALA A 153 -5.09 -22.43 20.57
N PHE A 154 -5.20 -23.28 19.56
CA PHE A 154 -5.14 -22.87 18.16
C PHE A 154 -6.31 -21.97 17.75
N ARG A 155 -7.54 -22.26 18.23
CA ARG A 155 -8.70 -21.36 18.04
C ARG A 155 -8.48 -19.99 18.68
N SER A 156 -7.89 -19.96 19.88
CA SER A 156 -7.57 -18.69 20.55
C SER A 156 -6.58 -17.87 19.73
N LEU A 157 -5.46 -18.46 19.33
CA LEU A 157 -4.44 -17.82 18.50
C LEU A 157 -5.00 -17.42 17.12
N GLY A 158 -5.91 -18.22 16.56
CA GLY A 158 -6.63 -17.88 15.33
C GLY A 158 -7.47 -16.61 15.46
N ARG A 159 -8.14 -16.42 16.60
CA ARG A 159 -8.88 -15.17 16.90
C ARG A 159 -7.93 -13.98 17.08
N ASP A 160 -6.77 -14.18 17.72
CA ASP A 160 -5.77 -13.11 17.86
C ASP A 160 -5.26 -12.66 16.48
N CYS A 161 -5.03 -13.61 15.56
CA CYS A 161 -4.71 -13.32 14.16
C CYS A 161 -5.83 -12.56 13.44
N GLU A 162 -7.10 -12.89 13.69
CA GLU A 162 -8.25 -12.16 13.15
C GLU A 162 -8.27 -10.72 13.63
N VAL A 163 -8.14 -10.50 14.93
CA VAL A 163 -8.09 -9.17 15.54
C VAL A 163 -6.93 -8.36 14.96
N ALA A 164 -5.74 -8.94 14.85
CA ALA A 164 -4.57 -8.27 14.28
C ALA A 164 -4.76 -7.94 12.79
N THR A 165 -5.38 -8.83 12.02
CA THR A 165 -5.69 -8.61 10.60
C THR A 165 -6.69 -7.46 10.42
N SER A 166 -7.77 -7.44 11.21
CA SER A 166 -8.77 -6.37 11.20
C SER A 166 -8.18 -5.04 11.65
N SER A 167 -7.33 -5.04 12.67
CA SER A 167 -6.59 -3.86 13.12
C SER A 167 -5.72 -3.28 12.00
N LEU A 168 -4.92 -4.13 11.33
CA LEU A 168 -4.10 -3.72 10.20
C LEU A 168 -4.95 -3.16 9.05
N ALA A 169 -6.05 -3.83 8.69
CA ALA A 169 -6.94 -3.36 7.64
C ALA A 169 -7.48 -1.95 7.95
N GLY A 170 -7.92 -1.70 9.19
CA GLY A 170 -8.40 -0.39 9.61
C GLY A 170 -7.30 0.69 9.60
N LYS A 171 -6.08 0.36 10.02
CA LYS A 171 -4.93 1.29 9.95
C LYS A 171 -4.52 1.61 8.51
N VAL A 172 -4.51 0.61 7.62
CA VAL A 172 -4.26 0.78 6.19
C VAL A 172 -5.31 1.69 5.56
N GLU A 173 -6.59 1.45 5.86
CA GLU A 173 -7.69 2.29 5.35
C GLU A 173 -7.54 3.74 5.80
N ALA A 174 -7.26 3.99 7.08
CA ALA A 174 -7.01 5.32 7.61
C ALA A 174 -5.82 6.01 6.92
N ALA A 175 -4.70 5.30 6.73
CA ALA A 175 -3.51 5.82 6.07
C ALA A 175 -3.76 6.21 4.59
N LEU A 176 -4.52 5.38 3.86
CA LEU A 176 -4.90 5.65 2.47
C LEU A 176 -5.88 6.84 2.37
N ASN A 177 -6.82 6.96 3.31
CA ASN A 177 -7.78 8.08 3.36
C ASN A 177 -7.09 9.42 3.69
N LEU A 178 -6.14 9.45 4.63
CA LEU A 178 -5.32 10.63 4.94
C LEU A 178 -4.49 11.09 3.74
N SER A 179 -3.88 10.14 3.02
CA SER A 179 -3.04 10.44 1.86
C SER A 179 -3.84 10.97 0.66
N THR A 180 -5.08 10.49 0.48
CA THR A 180 -5.99 11.00 -0.56
C THR A 180 -6.58 12.37 -0.22
N ALA A 181 -6.87 12.66 1.05
CA ALA A 181 -7.31 13.98 1.50
C ALA A 181 -6.24 15.06 1.23
N THR A 182 -4.98 14.74 1.55
CA THR A 182 -3.83 15.62 1.32
C THR A 182 -3.59 15.91 -0.17
N SER A 183 -3.89 14.93 -1.04
CA SER A 183 -3.75 15.09 -2.49
C SER A 183 -4.84 16.00 -3.10
N ARG A 184 -6.03 16.12 -2.48
CA ARG A 184 -7.10 17.03 -2.95
C ARG A 184 -6.86 18.49 -2.58
N SER A 185 -6.18 18.77 -1.46
CA SER A 185 -5.89 20.14 -1.03
C SER A 185 -4.82 20.86 -1.86
N VAL A 186 -4.07 20.13 -2.70
CA VAL A 186 -2.99 20.70 -3.54
C VAL A 186 -3.49 21.13 -4.92
N THR A 187 -4.71 20.75 -5.34
CA THR A 187 -5.33 21.26 -6.56
C THR A 187 -5.67 22.75 -6.39
N PRO A 188 -5.04 23.69 -7.13
CA PRO A 188 -5.46 25.08 -7.10
C PRO A 188 -6.88 25.15 -7.67
N HIS A 189 -7.82 25.73 -6.93
CA HIS A 189 -9.05 26.23 -7.52
C HIS A 189 -8.67 27.33 -8.52
N SER A 190 -8.63 26.98 -9.80
CA SER A 190 -8.81 27.95 -10.87
C SER A 190 -10.23 28.49 -10.71
N GLN A 191 -10.40 29.61 -10.01
CA GLN A 191 -11.64 30.37 -10.08
C GLN A 191 -11.77 30.93 -11.50
N GLU A 192 -12.94 30.66 -12.08
CA GLU A 192 -13.39 31.13 -13.40
C GLU A 192 -13.41 32.65 -13.54
#